data_AF-A0A0F9I6N0-F1
#
_entry.id   AF-A0A0F9I6N0-F1
#
_cell.length_a   1.000
_cell.length_b   1.000
_cell.length_c   1.000
_cell.angle_alpha   90.00
_cell.angle_beta   90.00
_cell.angle_gamma   90.00
#
_symmetry.space_group_name_H-M   'P 1'
#
loop_
_entity.id
_entity.type
_entity.pdbx_description
1 polymer ?
#
loop_
_entity_poly.entity_id
_entity_poly.type
_entity_poly.pdbx_seq_one_letter_code
_entity_poly.pdbx_strand_id
1 'polypeptide(L)' 'MKFQDIIAGTMAIILLFALIAFAFVEVETPEELRLAFGVSIGWVFSRAINGKVSSIQKGRINGE' A
#
# COMPACT_ATOMS: atom_id res chain seq x y z
N MET A 1 8.18 1.74 11.80
CA MET A 1 6.90 1.45 11.12
C MET A 1 6.09 0.54 12.01
N LYS A 2 4.76 0.72 12.13
CA LYS A 2 3.94 -0.19 12.93
C LYS A 2 3.86 -1.53 12.18
N PHE A 3 3.74 -2.65 12.90
CA PHE A 3 3.64 -4.00 12.30
C PHE A 3 2.54 -4.10 11.23
N GLN A 4 1.44 -3.37 11.42
CA GLN A 4 0.35 -3.25 10.45
C GLN A 4 0.76 -2.62 9.11
N ASP A 5 1.72 -1.68 9.10
CA ASP A 5 2.20 -1.03 7.87
C ASP A 5 3.02 -2.02 7.04
N ILE A 6 3.80 -2.86 7.73
CA ILE A 6 4.60 -3.92 7.12
C ILE A 6 3.65 -4.95 6.49
N ILE A 7 2.63 -5.39 7.22
CA ILE A 7 1.62 -6.32 6.69
C ILE A 7 0.92 -5.75 5.46
N ALA A 8 0.46 -4.49 5.52
CA ALA A 8 -0.22 -3.85 4.39
C ALA A 8 0.70 -3.73 3.16
N GLY A 9 1.97 -3.38 3.36
CA GLY A 9 2.96 -3.35 2.30
C GLY A 9 3.21 -4.72 1.69
N THR A 10 3.37 -5.75 2.52
CA THR A 10 3.55 -7.15 2.07
C THR A 10 2.32 -7.65 1.29
N MET A 11 1.10 -7.35 1.76
CA MET A 11 -0.13 -7.72 1.05
C MET A 11 -0.22 -7.06 -0.32
N ALA A 12 0.12 -5.77 -0.44
CA ALA A 12 0.14 -5.07 -1.72
C ALA A 12 1.15 -5.70 -2.71
N ILE A 13 2.32 -6.11 -2.22
CA ILE A 13 3.35 -6.79 -3.04
C ILE A 13 2.85 -8.16 -3.52
N ILE A 14 2.22 -8.96 -2.64
CA ILE A 14 1.66 -10.26 -3.02
C ILE A 14 0.57 -10.10 -4.09
N LEU A 15 -0.33 -9.13 -3.92
CA LEU A 15 -1.39 -8.85 -4.88
C LEU A 15 -0.84 -8.37 -6.22
N LEU A 16 0.24 -7.58 -6.22
CA LEU A 16 0.95 -7.19 -7.44
C LEU A 16 1.50 -8.41 -8.19
N PHE A 17 2.15 -9.34 -7.48
CA PHE A 17 2.64 -10.56 -8.11
C PHE A 17 1.52 -11.42 -8.68
N ALA A 18 0.37 -11.48 -8.00
CA ALA A 18 -0.81 -12.15 -8.52
C ALA A 18 -1.28 -11.51 -9.83
N LEU A 19 -1.43 -10.18 -9.88
CA LEU A 19 -1.81 -9.47 -11.11
C LEU A 19 -0.82 -9.71 -12.25
N ILE A 20 0.49 -9.67 -11.95
CA ILE A 20 1.55 -9.95 -12.93
C ILE A 20 1.42 -11.40 -13.43
N ALA A 21 1.22 -12.37 -12.55
CA ALA A 21 1.04 -13.77 -12.95
C ALA A 21 -0.17 -13.96 -13.88
N PHE A 22 -1.32 -13.36 -13.57
CA PHE A 22 -2.49 -13.39 -14.46
C PHE A 22 -2.19 -12.77 -15.82
N ALA A 23 -1.46 -11.65 -15.85
CA ALA A 23 -1.05 -11.02 -17.11
C ALA A 23 -0.10 -11.93 -17.92
N PHE A 24 0.82 -12.64 -17.28
CA PHE A 24 1.74 -13.57 -17.95
C PHE A 24 1.06 -14.82 -18.51
N VAL A 25 -0.01 -15.29 -17.87
CA VAL A 25 -0.76 -16.47 -18.32
C VAL A 25 -1.86 -16.07 -19.32
N GLU A 26 -1.97 -14.78 -19.67
CA GLU A 26 -3.00 -14.23 -20.58
C GLU A 26 -4.43 -14.55 -20.14
N VAL A 27 -4.65 -14.71 -18.83
CA VAL A 27 -5.96 -14.99 -18.25
C VAL A 27 -6.59 -13.69 -17.80
N GLU A 28 -7.91 -13.58 -18.01
CA GLU A 28 -8.67 -12.46 -17.49
C GLU A 28 -8.51 -12.34 -15.98
N THR A 29 -8.09 -11.17 -15.53
CA THR A 29 -7.85 -10.92 -14.12
C THR A 29 -9.18 -10.77 -13.39
N PRO A 30 -9.43 -11.54 -12.30
CA PRO A 30 -10.66 -11.40 -11.52
C PRO A 30 -10.85 -9.96 -11.04
N GLU A 31 -12.09 -9.46 -11.09
CA GLU A 31 -12.41 -8.09 -10.68
C GLU A 31 -12.11 -7.88 -9.20
N GLU A 32 -12.37 -8.88 -8.37
CA GLU A 32 -12.09 -8.89 -6.94
C GLU A 32 -10.59 -8.71 -6.66
N LEU A 33 -9.73 -9.29 -7.50
CA LEU A 33 -8.28 -9.16 -7.37
C LEU A 33 -7.83 -7.72 -7.67
N ARG A 34 -8.39 -7.09 -8.71
CA ARG A 34 -8.11 -5.69 -9.05
C ARG A 34 -8.59 -4.75 -7.94
N LEU A 35 -9.78 -4.99 -7.40
CA LEU A 35 -10.34 -4.21 -6.29
C LEU A 35 -9.49 -4.36 -5.01
N ALA A 36 -9.14 -5.60 -4.65
CA ALA A 36 -8.29 -5.87 -3.49
C ALA A 36 -6.92 -5.20 -3.61
N PHE A 37 -6.32 -5.21 -4.81
CA PHE A 37 -5.08 -4.50 -5.08
C PHE A 37 -5.25 -2.98 -4.94
N GLY A 38 -6.28 -2.40 -5.54
CA GLY A 38 -6.57 -0.97 -5.45
C GLY A 38 -6.75 -0.49 -4.01
N VAL A 39 -7.50 -1.23 -3.19
CA VAL A 39 -7.69 -0.93 -1.76
C VAL A 39 -6.36 -1.03 -1.00
N SER A 40 -5.58 -2.08 -1.24
CA SER A 40 -4.30 -2.29 -0.57
C SER A 40 -3.30 -1.17 -0.88
N ILE A 41 -3.23 -0.77 -2.15
CA ILE A 41 -2.40 0.36 -2.61
C ILE A 41 -2.86 1.67 -1.98
N GLY A 42 -4.16 1.97 -1.99
CA GLY A 42 -4.71 3.17 -1.36
C GLY A 42 -4.38 3.25 0.13
N TRP A 43 -4.43 2.13 0.84
CA TRP A 43 -4.04 2.05 2.25
C TRP A 43 -2.54 2.32 2.46
N VAL A 44 -1.67 1.70 1.66
CA VAL A 44 -0.21 1.91 1.73
C VAL A 44 0.15 3.36 1.46
N PHE A 45 -0.44 3.99 0.43
CA PHE A 45 -0.22 5.40 0.13
C PHE A 45 -0.76 6.34 1.23
N SER A 46 -1.95 6.06 1.77
CA SER A 46 -2.51 6.83 2.88
C SER A 46 -1.59 6.79 4.11
N ARG A 47 -1.03 5.63 4.45
CA ARG A 47 -0.06 5.49 5.54
C ARG A 47 1.25 6.23 5.24
N ALA A 48 1.74 6.18 4.01
CA ALA A 48 2.96 6.90 3.61
C ALA A 48 2.78 8.43 3.71
N ILE A 49 1.62 8.95 3.30
CA ILE A 49 1.28 10.37 3.42
C ILE A 49 1.11 10.76 4.89
N ASN A 50 0.35 10.00 5.67
CA ASN A 50 0.16 10.26 7.11
C ASN A 50 1.48 10.20 7.90
N GLY A 51 2.40 9.31 7.52
CA GLY A 51 3.75 9.27 8.08
C GLY A 51 4.55 10.55 7.79
N LYS A 52 4.49 11.06 6.54
CA LYS A 52 5.14 12.32 6.15
C LYS A 52 4.54 13.53 6.87
N VAL A 53 3.22 13.60 6.97
CA VAL A 53 2.53 14.71 7.66
C VAL A 53 2.89 14.71 9.15
N SER A 54 2.91 13.54 9.80
CA SER A 54 3.29 13.42 11.21
C SER A 54 4.74 13.85 11.47
N SER A 55 5.68 13.52 10.58
CA SER A 55 7.08 13.95 10.72
C SER A 55 7.27 15.46 10.54
N ILE A 56 6.53 16.07 9.59
CA ILE A 56 6.57 17.53 9.38
C ILE A 56 5.98 18.24 10.59
N GLN A 57 4.87 17.74 11.13
CA GLN A 57 4.22 18.32 12.31
C GLN A 57 5.10 18.21 13.56
N LYS A 58 5.78 17.08 13.78
CA LYS A 58 6.77 16.93 14.87
C LYS A 58 7.98 17.84 14.73
N GLY A 59 8.49 18.04 13.51
CA GLY A 59 9.59 18.98 13.25
C GLY A 59 9.22 20.43 13.55
N ARG A 60 7.93 20.79 13.41
CA ARG A 60 7.42 22.12 13.71
C ARG A 60 7.21 22.36 15.22
N ILE A 61 6.83 21.33 15.97
CA ILE A 61 6.59 21.44 17.42
C ILE A 61 7.91 21.42 18.23
N ASN A 62 8.94 20.71 17.76
CA ASN A 62 10.25 20.65 18.42
C ASN A 62 11.21 21.79 18.01
N GLY A 63 10.76 22.69 17.12
CA GLY A 63 11.53 23.85 16.64
C GLY A 63 11.19 25.16 17.35
N GLU A 64 10.37 25.12 18.39
CA GLU A 64 10.11 26.23 19.34
C GLU A 64 10.93 26.04 20.62
#